data_AF-A0A8S0G4Y0-F1
#
_entry.id   AF-A0A8S0G4Y0-F1
#
_cell.length_a   1.000
_cell.length_b   1.000
_cell.length_c   1.000
_cell.angle_alpha   90.00
_cell.angle_beta   90.00
_cell.angle_gamma   90.00
#
_symmetry.space_group_name_H-M   'P 1'
#
loop_
_entity.id
_entity.type
_entity.pdbx_description
1 polymer ?
#
loop_
_entity_poly.entity_id
_entity_poly.type
_entity_poly.pdbx_seq_one_letter_code
_entity_poly.pdbx_strand_id
1 'polypeptide(L)'
;MEYHNFQLVNYYKAEAVDYQKVLDDTMAVADILTSMVVDVSDLLDQARQRGDFVMFEGAQGTLLDIDHGTYPYVTSSNTTAGGVATGSGLGPRYVDYVLGILKAYSTRVGAGPFPTELFDET
;
A
#
# COMPACT_ATOMS: atom_id res chain seq x y z
N MET A 1 -10.19 14.62 15.20
CA MET A 1 -9.15 14.07 16.11
C MET A 1 -9.71 13.55 17.44
N GLU A 2 -10.83 14.06 17.95
CA GLU A 2 -11.38 13.67 19.26
C GLU A 2 -11.58 12.16 19.44
N TYR A 3 -12.19 11.46 18.48
CA TYR A 3 -12.38 10.00 18.53
C TYR A 3 -11.06 9.23 18.70
N HIS A 4 -10.05 9.54 17.88
CA HIS A 4 -8.74 8.88 17.95
C HIS A 4 -7.98 9.27 19.21
N ASN A 5 -8.03 10.54 19.65
CA ASN A 5 -7.41 10.98 20.90
C ASN A 5 -8.07 10.33 22.12
N PHE A 6 -9.38 10.10 22.11
CA PHE A 6 -10.06 9.37 23.16
C PHE A 6 -9.50 7.95 23.28
N GLN A 7 -9.30 7.25 22.16
CA GLN A 7 -8.71 5.91 22.15
C GLN A 7 -7.24 5.93 22.62
N LEU A 8 -6.43 6.87 22.12
CA LEU A 8 -5.02 7.02 22.51
C LEU A 8 -4.86 7.21 24.02
N VAL A 9 -5.58 8.16 24.60
CA VAL A 9 -5.46 8.50 26.02
C VAL A 9 -6.10 7.45 26.92
N ASN A 10 -7.34 7.05 26.61
CA ASN A 10 -8.13 6.23 27.54
C ASN A 10 -7.86 4.74 27.41
N TYR A 11 -7.55 4.25 26.20
CA TYR A 11 -7.28 2.84 25.95
C TYR A 11 -5.78 2.55 25.90
N TYR A 12 -5.05 3.23 25.02
CA TYR A 12 -3.62 2.96 24.80
C TYR A 12 -2.67 3.64 25.81
N LYS A 13 -3.18 4.54 26.65
CA LYS A 13 -2.39 5.32 27.63
C LYS A 13 -1.24 6.12 26.97
N ALA A 14 -1.48 6.60 25.76
CA ALA A 14 -0.58 7.45 25.01
C ALA A 14 -1.04 8.92 25.09
N GLU A 15 -0.13 9.84 24.76
CA GLU A 15 -0.44 11.26 24.69
C GLU A 15 -1.44 11.56 23.57
N ALA A 16 -2.29 12.56 23.79
CA ALA A 16 -3.18 13.06 22.75
C ALA A 16 -2.38 13.78 21.66
N VAL A 17 -2.79 13.63 20.40
CA VAL A 17 -2.22 14.36 19.29
C VAL A 17 -2.81 15.77 19.25
N ASP A 18 -1.95 16.77 19.09
CA ASP A 18 -2.35 18.17 18.95
C ASP A 18 -2.99 18.42 17.57
N TYR A 19 -4.26 18.80 17.60
CA TYR A 19 -5.03 19.13 16.40
C TYR A 19 -4.44 20.31 15.64
N GLN A 20 -4.09 21.41 16.32
CA GLN A 20 -3.67 22.63 15.65
C GLN A 20 -2.34 22.40 14.93
N LYS A 21 -1.41 21.70 15.59
CA LYS A 21 -0.15 21.32 14.97
C LYS A 21 -0.34 20.47 13.71
N VAL A 22 -1.20 19.44 13.75
CA VAL A 22 -1.44 18.59 12.57
C VAL A 22 -2.10 19.37 11.44
N LEU A 23 -3.02 20.28 11.78
CA LEU A 23 -3.62 21.16 10.79
C LEU A 23 -2.56 22.05 10.12
N ASP A 24 -1.74 22.74 10.92
CA ASP A 24 -0.72 23.67 10.42
C ASP A 24 0.31 22.94 9.53
N ASP A 25 0.83 21.80 9.99
CA ASP A 25 1.82 21.00 9.26
C ASP A 25 1.24 20.47 7.94
N THR A 26 -0.04 20.05 7.93
CA THR A 26 -0.71 19.55 6.72
C THR A 26 -0.99 20.68 5.73
N MET A 27 -1.48 21.82 6.22
CA MET A 27 -1.80 22.98 5.38
C MET A 27 -0.56 23.62 4.78
N ALA A 28 0.59 23.55 5.46
CA ALA A 28 1.86 24.05 4.94
C ALA A 28 2.31 23.37 3.63
N VAL A 29 1.84 22.15 3.35
CA VAL A 29 2.17 21.40 2.12
C VAL A 29 0.97 21.21 1.19
N ALA A 30 -0.21 21.70 1.56
CA ALA A 30 -1.45 21.42 0.85
C ALA A 30 -1.42 21.92 -0.60
N ASP A 31 -0.93 23.14 -0.86
CA ASP A 31 -0.88 23.70 -2.21
C ASP A 31 0.04 22.90 -3.15
N ILE A 32 1.14 22.36 -2.61
CA ILE A 32 2.07 21.50 -3.37
C ILE A 32 1.35 20.22 -3.78
N LEU A 33 0.69 19.55 -2.83
CA LEU A 33 0.02 18.26 -3.08
C LEU A 33 -1.20 18.42 -3.98
N THR A 34 -2.03 19.44 -3.73
CA THR A 34 -3.28 19.68 -4.49
C THR A 34 -2.99 20.09 -5.93
N SER A 35 -1.85 20.72 -6.21
CA SER A 35 -1.44 21.03 -7.59
C SER A 35 -1.18 19.80 -8.47
N MET A 36 -1.00 18.61 -7.87
CA MET A 36 -0.75 17.35 -8.57
C MET A 36 -1.99 16.46 -8.69
N VAL A 37 -3.13 16.87 -8.14
CA VAL A 37 -4.36 16.07 -8.15
C VAL A 37 -4.95 16.03 -9.55
N VAL A 38 -5.22 14.82 -10.04
CA VAL A 38 -5.87 14.54 -11.32
C VAL A 38 -6.84 13.37 -11.20
N ASP A 39 -7.76 13.23 -12.15
CA ASP A 39 -8.55 12.00 -12.30
C ASP A 39 -7.66 10.92 -12.93
N VAL A 40 -7.07 10.08 -12.08
CA VAL A 40 -6.15 9.03 -12.50
C VAL A 40 -6.86 7.94 -13.31
N SER A 41 -8.11 7.61 -12.99
CA SER A 41 -8.85 6.56 -13.70
C SER A 41 -9.16 6.96 -15.13
N ASP A 42 -9.58 8.21 -15.36
CA ASP A 42 -9.74 8.77 -16.71
C ASP A 42 -8.40 8.85 -17.45
N LEU A 43 -7.34 9.34 -16.79
CA LEU A 43 -5.99 9.42 -17.38
C LEU A 43 -5.50 8.05 -17.88
N LEU A 44 -5.70 6.99 -17.09
CA LEU A 44 -5.30 5.63 -17.44
C LEU A 44 -6.13 5.08 -18.61
N ASP A 45 -7.45 5.31 -18.63
CA ASP A 45 -8.27 4.87 -19.76
C ASP A 45 -7.90 5.62 -21.05
N GLN A 46 -7.63 6.92 -20.97
CA GLN A 46 -7.16 7.69 -22.12
C GLN A 46 -5.79 7.21 -22.61
N ALA A 47 -4.85 6.89 -21.71
CA ALA A 47 -3.56 6.31 -22.09
C ALA A 47 -3.74 5.00 -22.86
N ARG A 48 -4.60 4.11 -22.34
CA ARG A 48 -4.98 2.87 -23.03
C ARG A 48 -5.59 3.12 -24.41
N GLN A 49 -6.51 4.08 -24.53
CA GLN A 49 -7.16 4.42 -25.80
C GLN A 49 -6.17 4.99 -26.84
N ARG A 50 -5.12 5.70 -26.39
CA ARG A 50 -4.02 6.17 -27.25
C ARG A 50 -3.05 5.04 -27.66
N GLY A 51 -3.12 3.88 -27.02
CA GLY A 51 -2.19 2.77 -27.22
C GLY A 51 -0.87 2.95 -26.46
N ASP A 52 -0.85 3.80 -25.44
CA ASP A 52 0.32 3.96 -24.56
C ASP A 52 0.50 2.72 -23.68
N PHE A 53 1.74 2.41 -23.31
CA PHE A 53 2.03 1.38 -22.33
C PHE A 53 2.04 1.95 -20.91
N VAL A 54 1.39 1.26 -19.98
CA VAL A 54 1.33 1.62 -18.57
C VAL A 54 2.01 0.53 -17.75
N MET A 55 2.89 0.92 -16.83
CA MET A 55 3.47 0.04 -15.83
C MET A 55 2.81 0.30 -14.47
N PHE A 56 2.37 -0.76 -13.82
CA PHE A 56 1.90 -0.72 -12.44
C PHE A 56 2.98 -1.26 -11.51
N GLU A 57 3.43 -0.44 -10.58
CA GLU A 57 4.43 -0.83 -9.59
C GLU A 57 3.73 -1.35 -8.32
N GLY A 58 3.90 -2.64 -8.04
CA GLY A 58 3.43 -3.25 -6.79
C GLY A 58 4.37 -2.93 -5.64
N ALA A 59 3.80 -2.64 -4.47
CA ALA A 59 4.53 -2.54 -3.22
C ALA A 59 4.32 -3.78 -2.35
N GLN A 60 5.27 -4.04 -1.44
CA GLN A 60 5.34 -5.27 -0.65
C GLN A 60 5.40 -6.53 -1.54
N GLY A 61 5.05 -7.70 -1.00
CA GLY A 61 5.05 -8.97 -1.74
C GLY A 61 3.77 -9.74 -1.49
N THR A 62 3.43 -10.66 -2.41
CA THR A 62 2.18 -11.44 -2.40
C THR A 62 1.90 -12.17 -1.09
N LEU A 63 2.93 -12.68 -0.40
CA LEU A 63 2.74 -13.38 0.88
C LEU A 63 2.46 -12.45 2.08
N LEU A 64 2.48 -11.14 1.85
CA LEU A 64 2.02 -10.12 2.79
C LEU A 64 0.63 -9.58 2.43
N ASP A 65 -0.05 -10.14 1.42
CA ASP A 65 -1.42 -9.75 1.06
C ASP A 65 -2.37 -9.98 2.25
N ILE A 66 -3.30 -9.05 2.48
CA ILE A 66 -4.23 -9.13 3.62
C ILE A 66 -5.11 -10.38 3.61
N ASP A 67 -5.49 -10.88 2.42
CA ASP A 67 -6.39 -12.02 2.26
C ASP A 67 -5.62 -13.32 1.99
N HIS A 68 -4.54 -13.23 1.22
CA HIS A 68 -3.82 -14.39 0.71
C HIS A 68 -2.45 -14.62 1.34
N GLY A 69 -1.98 -13.69 2.17
CA GLY A 69 -0.73 -13.79 2.88
C GLY A 69 -0.80 -14.65 4.15
N THR A 70 0.29 -14.65 4.91
CA THR A 70 0.40 -15.40 6.17
C THR A 70 -0.31 -14.69 7.33
N TYR A 71 -1.63 -14.51 7.24
CA TYR A 71 -2.44 -13.81 8.23
C TYR A 71 -2.24 -14.40 9.65
N PRO A 72 -2.11 -13.58 10.71
CA PRO A 72 -2.25 -12.11 10.76
C PRO A 72 -0.97 -11.33 10.43
N TYR A 73 0.11 -12.01 10.03
CA TYR A 73 1.41 -11.39 9.78
C TYR A 73 1.52 -10.93 8.33
N VAL A 74 0.66 -9.98 7.97
CA VAL A 74 0.43 -9.44 6.62
C VAL A 74 0.40 -7.91 6.68
N THR A 75 0.41 -7.24 5.52
CA THR A 75 0.07 -5.82 5.44
C THR A 75 -1.44 -5.61 5.50
N SER A 76 -1.89 -4.36 5.61
CA SER A 76 -3.31 -4.00 5.69
C SER A 76 -3.97 -3.76 4.33
N SER A 77 -3.42 -4.30 3.24
CA SER A 77 -3.94 -4.13 1.88
C SER A 77 -3.66 -5.36 1.01
N ASN A 78 -4.29 -5.41 -0.16
CA ASN A 78 -3.93 -6.40 -1.18
C ASN A 78 -2.60 -6.03 -1.83
N THR A 79 -1.73 -7.03 -2.02
CA THR A 79 -0.42 -6.90 -2.68
C THR A 79 -0.32 -7.79 -3.92
N THR A 80 -1.35 -8.59 -4.19
CA THR A 80 -1.50 -9.31 -5.46
C THR A 80 -1.80 -8.36 -6.62
N ALA A 81 -1.54 -8.81 -7.84
CA ALA A 81 -1.81 -8.04 -9.06
C ALA A 81 -3.28 -7.62 -9.22
N GLY A 82 -4.22 -8.32 -8.57
CA GLY A 82 -5.64 -7.94 -8.56
C GLY A 82 -5.90 -6.55 -7.97
N GLY A 83 -5.03 -6.09 -7.06
CA GLY A 83 -5.09 -4.75 -6.47
C GLY A 83 -4.90 -3.62 -7.48
N VAL A 84 -4.34 -3.88 -8.67
CA VAL A 84 -4.21 -2.87 -9.73
C VAL A 84 -5.57 -2.32 -10.13
N ALA A 85 -6.58 -3.19 -10.29
CA ALA A 85 -7.88 -2.76 -10.78
C ALA A 85 -8.59 -1.86 -9.76
N THR A 86 -8.72 -2.33 -8.52
CA THR A 86 -9.39 -1.58 -7.45
C THR A 86 -8.58 -0.37 -6.96
N GLY A 87 -7.25 -0.43 -7.03
CA GLY A 87 -6.35 0.63 -6.57
C GLY A 87 -6.14 1.78 -7.56
N SER A 88 -6.38 1.57 -8.85
CA SER A 88 -6.19 2.59 -9.90
C SER A 88 -7.47 2.95 -10.67
N GLY A 89 -8.49 2.10 -10.60
CA GLY A 89 -9.71 2.21 -11.42
C GLY A 89 -9.59 1.62 -12.83
N LEU A 90 -8.45 1.01 -13.18
CA LEU A 90 -8.31 0.26 -14.44
C LEU A 90 -9.22 -0.97 -14.44
N GLY A 91 -9.96 -1.19 -15.53
CA GLY A 91 -10.73 -2.41 -15.70
C GLY A 91 -9.84 -3.67 -15.68
N PRO A 92 -10.20 -4.75 -14.97
CA PRO A 92 -9.34 -5.93 -14.81
C PRO A 92 -9.03 -6.67 -16.12
N ARG A 93 -9.82 -6.43 -17.17
CA ARG A 93 -9.59 -6.98 -18.52
C ARG A 93 -8.35 -6.39 -19.21
N TYR A 94 -7.79 -5.31 -18.68
CA TYR A 94 -6.67 -4.56 -19.26
C TYR A 94 -5.36 -4.76 -18.48
N VAL A 95 -5.32 -5.77 -17.59
CA VAL A 95 -4.06 -6.23 -16.99
C VAL A 95 -3.49 -7.30 -17.92
N ASP A 96 -2.65 -6.86 -18.86
CA ASP A 96 -2.20 -7.72 -19.97
C ASP A 96 -1.10 -8.71 -19.56
N TYR A 97 -0.21 -8.28 -18.66
CA TYR A 97 0.95 -9.06 -18.24
C TYR A 97 1.30 -8.79 -16.77
N VAL A 98 1.60 -9.85 -16.02
CA VAL A 98 2.03 -9.77 -14.62
C VAL A 98 3.44 -10.35 -14.51
N LEU A 99 4.42 -9.48 -14.20
CA LEU A 99 5.80 -9.88 -13.96
C LEU A 99 6.01 -10.23 -12.49
N GLY A 100 6.18 -11.53 -12.19
CA GLY A 100 6.52 -11.99 -10.84
C GLY A 100 8.00 -11.79 -10.53
N ILE A 101 8.32 -10.82 -9.66
CA ILE A 101 9.69 -10.61 -9.18
C ILE A 101 9.97 -11.53 -7.98
N LEU A 102 10.90 -12.46 -8.15
CA LEU A 102 11.33 -13.39 -7.11
C LEU A 102 12.83 -13.29 -6.88
N LYS A 103 13.24 -13.38 -5.62
CA LYS A 103 14.65 -13.46 -5.24
C LYS A 103 15.10 -14.92 -5.21
N ALA A 104 16.37 -15.16 -5.47
CA ALA A 104 16.97 -16.50 -5.44
C ALA A 104 16.90 -17.18 -4.05
N TYR A 105 16.64 -16.42 -2.99
CA TYR A 105 16.45 -16.88 -1.63
C TYR A 105 15.30 -16.11 -0.99
N SER A 106 14.68 -16.70 0.04
CA SER A 106 13.55 -16.09 0.75
C SER A 106 14.04 -15.20 1.89
N THR A 107 13.31 -14.12 2.18
CA THR A 107 13.55 -13.26 3.34
C THR A 107 12.23 -12.73 3.87
N ARG A 108 12.18 -12.47 5.17
CA ARG A 108 11.05 -11.85 5.85
C ARG A 108 11.55 -10.73 6.77
N VAL A 109 10.77 -9.66 6.89
CA VAL A 109 10.97 -8.63 7.92
C VAL A 109 9.77 -8.68 8.86
N GLY A 110 10.03 -8.68 10.17
CA GLY A 110 8.99 -8.83 11.19
C GLY A 110 8.63 -10.29 11.48
N ALA A 111 7.71 -10.50 12.43
CA ALA A 111 7.29 -11.82 12.87
C ALA A 111 6.41 -12.53 11.83
N GLY A 112 6.20 -13.83 12.04
CA GLY A 112 5.28 -14.69 11.31
C GLY A 112 5.95 -15.96 10.80
N PRO A 113 5.17 -16.94 10.31
CA PRO A 113 5.72 -18.22 9.89
C PRO A 113 6.68 -18.01 8.72
N PHE A 114 7.86 -18.64 8.82
CA PHE A 114 8.85 -18.66 7.77
C PHE A 114 9.46 -20.08 7.68
N PRO A 115 8.83 -20.99 6.90
CA PRO A 115 9.20 -22.41 6.91
C PRO A 115 10.64 -22.72 6.49
N THR A 116 11.26 -21.84 5.73
CA THR A 116 12.63 -21.98 5.22
C THR A 116 13.60 -21.01 5.90
N GLU A 117 13.22 -20.49 7.08
CA GLU A 117 14.13 -19.67 7.89
C GLU A 117 15.35 -20.49 8.32
N LEU A 118 16.54 -19.94 8.09
CA LEU A 118 17.81 -20.53 8.46
C LEU A 118 18.37 -19.78 9.66
N PHE A 119 18.91 -20.53 10.62
CA PHE A 119 19.52 -20.01 11.85
C PHE A 119 21.00 -20.41 11.99
N ASP A 120 21.57 -20.98 10.94
CA ASP A 120 22.94 -21.47 10.84
C ASP A 120 23.81 -20.56 9.94
N GLU A 121 25.11 -20.83 9.94
CA GLU A 121 26.11 -20.05 9.18
C GLU A 121 26.28 -20.54 7.73
N THR A 122 25.92 -21.80 7.45
CA THR A 122 26.08 -22.48 6.15
C THR A 122 25.02 -23.55 5.93
#